data_AF-A0A0L0BF75-F1
#
_entry.id   AF-A0A0L0BF75-F1
#
_cell.length_a   1.000
_cell.length_b   1.000
_cell.length_c   1.000
_cell.angle_alpha   90.00
_cell.angle_beta   90.00
_cell.angle_gamma   90.00
#
_symmetry.space_group_name_H-M   'P 1'
#
loop_
_entity.id
_entity.type
_entity.pdbx_description
1 polymer ?
#
loop_
_entity_poly.entity_id
_entity_poly.type
_entity_poly.pdbx_seq_one_letter_code
_entity_poly.pdbx_strand_id
1 'polypeptide(L)'
;MTSSHRFRARTTGAVALTTAGLMALGLGAASAHVSVSPASTSENGYSQLTFSVPNESETAGTNKIEVKLPTEQPFTSVRVKPMAGWSAEVVTGELPEPVTTDDGATLTEAALSVVWTAEPGSEISQQEYQTFAISVGRLPAADTTVMLPAVQTYTDGEVVAWDEETVEGEEEPSKPAPSFVTTAAEGGGHAHGAATGASDDEEAGSDDTAETIATEPTAVSSETSSTSAVGWVGLVAGLLGLAAGVVALLRTRRTA
;
A
#
# COMPACT_ATOMS: atom_id res chain seq x y z
N MET A 1 -22.60 28.81 70.24
CA MET A 1 -23.30 27.53 69.95
C MET A 1 -24.49 27.89 69.08
N THR A 2 -24.65 27.48 67.83
CA THR A 2 -24.21 26.26 67.12
C THR A 2 -24.13 26.55 65.63
N SER A 3 -23.27 25.78 64.96
CA SER A 3 -23.02 25.71 63.52
C SER A 3 -24.26 25.38 62.68
N SER A 4 -24.30 25.87 61.44
CA SER A 4 -24.89 25.11 60.34
C SER A 4 -24.20 25.42 59.01
N HIS A 5 -23.45 24.42 58.55
CA HIS A 5 -22.76 24.31 57.27
C HIS A 5 -23.68 24.48 56.06
N ARG A 6 -23.19 25.09 54.98
CA ARG A 6 -23.56 24.69 53.61
C ARG A 6 -22.34 24.62 52.71
N PHE A 7 -21.85 23.40 52.60
CA PHE A 7 -20.92 22.87 51.61
C PHE A 7 -21.38 23.27 50.20
N ARG A 8 -20.56 24.05 49.47
CA ARG A 8 -20.65 24.18 48.01
C ARG A 8 -19.30 23.78 47.42
N ALA A 9 -19.06 22.47 47.38
CA ALA A 9 -17.99 21.87 46.60
C ALA A 9 -18.63 20.88 45.61
N ARG A 10 -19.14 21.39 44.49
CA ARG A 10 -19.63 20.57 43.38
C ARG A 10 -19.48 21.32 42.05
N THR A 11 -18.26 21.65 41.66
CA THR A 11 -18.01 22.18 40.30
C THR A 11 -16.55 22.01 39.87
N THR A 12 -15.97 20.83 40.11
CA THR A 12 -14.62 20.51 39.57
C THR A 12 -14.50 19.06 39.10
N GLY A 13 -15.61 18.37 38.86
CA GLY A 13 -15.61 16.98 38.38
C GLY A 13 -15.90 16.81 36.88
N ALA A 14 -16.55 17.79 36.25
CA ALA A 14 -17.08 17.61 34.90
C ALA A 14 -16.05 17.81 33.77
N VAL A 15 -14.96 18.54 34.01
CA VAL A 15 -13.96 18.84 32.95
C VAL A 15 -12.89 17.74 32.83
N ALA A 16 -12.58 17.02 33.91
CA ALA A 16 -11.57 15.95 33.86
C ALA A 16 -12.08 14.67 33.16
N LEU A 17 -13.39 14.40 33.23
CA LEU A 17 -14.00 13.23 32.60
C LEU A 17 -14.12 13.35 31.07
N THR A 18 -14.24 14.57 30.53
CA THR A 18 -14.36 14.76 29.07
C THR A 18 -13.03 14.60 28.34
N THR A 19 -11.90 14.91 28.99
CA THR A 19 -10.57 14.77 28.37
C THR A 19 -10.09 13.31 28.37
N ALA A 20 -10.42 12.51 29.40
CA ALA A 20 -10.09 11.09 29.43
C ALA A 20 -10.94 10.26 28.44
N GLY A 21 -12.20 10.65 28.21
CA GLY A 21 -13.09 9.98 27.26
C GLY A 21 -12.68 10.14 25.80
N LEU A 22 -12.06 11.27 25.43
CA LEU A 22 -11.57 11.52 24.06
C LEU A 22 -10.27 10.75 23.74
N MET A 23 -9.44 10.45 24.73
CA MET A 23 -8.22 9.65 24.55
C MET A 23 -8.51 8.14 24.38
N ALA A 24 -9.69 7.68 24.81
CA ALA A 24 -10.10 6.28 24.69
C ALA A 24 -10.75 5.94 23.33
N LEU A 25 -11.06 6.94 22.50
CA LEU A 25 -11.78 6.78 21.23
C LEU A 25 -10.90 6.95 19.98
N GLY A 26 -9.57 6.96 20.13
CA GLY A 26 -8.71 7.37 19.02
C GLY A 26 -7.26 6.90 19.07
N LEU A 27 -6.95 5.86 19.83
CA LEU A 27 -5.81 5.00 19.48
C LEU A 27 -6.37 3.91 18.57
N GLY A 28 -6.82 4.27 17.37
CA GLY A 28 -6.69 3.30 16.30
C GLY A 28 -5.21 2.98 16.28
N ALA A 29 -4.85 1.75 16.66
CA ALA A 29 -3.54 1.23 16.28
C ALA A 29 -3.38 1.62 14.82
N ALA A 30 -2.35 2.38 14.48
CA ALA A 30 -2.06 2.64 13.08
C ALA A 30 -1.92 1.25 12.46
N SER A 31 -2.96 0.81 11.77
CA SER A 31 -3.08 -0.58 11.34
C SER A 31 -1.94 -0.83 10.38
N ALA A 32 -0.99 -1.65 10.81
CA ALA A 32 0.24 -1.94 10.12
C ALA A 32 0.09 -3.32 9.47
N HIS A 33 -0.97 -3.48 8.69
CA HIS A 33 -1.21 -4.72 7.96
C HIS A 33 -0.18 -4.89 6.84
N VAL A 34 0.26 -6.14 6.61
CA VAL A 34 0.97 -6.45 5.38
C VAL A 34 0.00 -6.22 4.22
N SER A 35 0.44 -5.47 3.22
CA SER A 35 -0.39 -5.12 2.06
C SER A 35 0.34 -5.41 0.77
N VAL A 36 -0.41 -5.55 -0.32
CA VAL A 36 0.14 -5.75 -1.67
C VAL A 36 -0.39 -4.66 -2.60
N SER A 37 0.51 -4.07 -3.39
CA SER A 37 0.20 -3.10 -4.43
C SER A 37 0.63 -3.64 -5.79
N PRO A 38 -0.31 -4.05 -6.65
CA PRO A 38 -0.01 -4.45 -8.03
C PRO A 38 0.22 -3.22 -8.92
N ALA A 39 1.25 -3.25 -9.76
CA ALA A 39 1.50 -2.21 -10.77
C ALA A 39 0.48 -2.24 -11.93
N SER A 40 -0.11 -3.42 -12.18
CA SER A 40 -1.23 -3.64 -13.09
C SER A 40 -2.06 -4.83 -12.59
N THR A 41 -3.36 -4.81 -12.85
CA THR A 41 -4.30 -5.88 -12.48
C THR A 41 -4.91 -6.57 -13.70
N SER A 42 -4.49 -6.23 -14.92
CA SER A 42 -5.05 -6.80 -16.15
C SER A 42 -4.90 -8.31 -16.18
N GLU A 43 -6.02 -9.02 -16.37
CA GLU A 43 -6.04 -10.47 -16.59
C GLU A 43 -5.09 -10.86 -17.72
N ASN A 44 -4.52 -12.06 -17.64
CA ASN A 44 -3.56 -12.60 -18.60
C ASN A 44 -2.27 -11.77 -18.79
N GLY A 45 -2.12 -10.66 -18.07
CA GLY A 45 -0.98 -9.76 -18.09
C GLY A 45 0.11 -10.15 -17.09
N TYR A 46 1.17 -9.33 -17.08
CA TYR A 46 2.23 -9.40 -16.09
C TYR A 46 2.12 -8.20 -15.16
N SER A 47 2.49 -8.40 -13.90
CA SER A 47 2.45 -7.34 -12.90
C SER A 47 3.67 -7.39 -11.99
N GLN A 48 4.08 -6.21 -11.52
CA GLN A 48 4.95 -6.13 -10.36
C GLN A 48 4.07 -6.01 -9.12
N LEU A 49 4.16 -6.98 -8.23
CA LEU A 49 3.52 -6.94 -6.92
C LEU A 49 4.52 -6.39 -5.91
N THR A 50 4.16 -5.31 -5.23
CA THR A 50 4.96 -4.71 -4.16
C THR A 50 4.26 -4.92 -2.84
N PHE A 51 4.85 -5.74 -1.98
CA PHE A 51 4.40 -5.95 -0.61
C PHE A 51 4.97 -4.85 0.28
N SER A 52 4.15 -4.24 1.13
CA SER A 52 4.61 -3.37 2.21
C SER A 52 4.46 -4.11 3.54
N VAL A 53 5.59 -4.31 4.22
CA VAL A 53 5.70 -5.10 5.44
C VAL A 53 6.21 -4.19 6.56
N PRO A 54 5.36 -3.83 7.52
CA PRO A 54 5.78 -3.11 8.72
C PRO A 54 6.25 -4.07 9.82
N ASN A 55 6.97 -3.54 10.81
CA ASN A 55 7.27 -4.24 12.05
C ASN A 55 6.32 -3.79 13.17
N GLU A 56 5.57 -4.73 13.75
CA GLU A 56 4.63 -4.48 14.85
C GLU A 56 5.18 -4.82 16.24
N SER A 57 6.39 -5.38 16.33
CA SER A 57 7.03 -5.72 17.60
C SER A 57 7.73 -4.49 18.20
N GLU A 58 7.59 -4.32 19.52
CA GLU A 58 8.30 -3.29 20.29
C GLU A 58 9.74 -3.68 20.63
N THR A 59 10.17 -4.92 20.33
CA THR A 59 11.48 -5.43 20.78
C THR A 59 12.24 -6.23 19.74
N ALA A 60 11.55 -6.91 18.84
CA ALA A 60 12.15 -7.78 17.83
C ALA A 60 12.14 -7.13 16.44
N GLY A 61 13.12 -7.48 15.61
CA GLY A 61 13.15 -7.11 14.19
C GLY A 61 12.43 -8.17 13.36
N THR A 62 11.80 -7.78 12.24
CA THR A 62 11.37 -8.77 11.24
C THR A 62 12.57 -9.24 10.44
N ASN A 63 12.85 -10.54 10.47
CA ASN A 63 14.03 -11.13 9.80
C ASN A 63 13.68 -12.07 8.64
N LYS A 64 12.41 -12.45 8.48
CA LYS A 64 11.97 -13.28 7.35
C LYS A 64 10.52 -12.99 6.99
N ILE A 65 10.24 -12.95 5.69
CA ILE A 65 8.91 -12.88 5.10
C ILE A 65 8.77 -14.01 4.09
N GLU A 66 7.71 -14.79 4.20
CA GLU A 66 7.30 -15.75 3.17
C GLU A 66 5.94 -15.33 2.63
N VAL A 67 5.81 -15.17 1.31
CA VAL A 67 4.52 -14.95 0.66
C VAL A 67 4.15 -16.22 -0.10
N LYS A 68 2.98 -16.77 0.18
CA LYS A 68 2.42 -17.91 -0.55
C LYS A 68 1.79 -17.45 -1.85
N LEU A 69 2.01 -18.23 -2.90
CA LEU A 69 1.48 -17.97 -4.23
C LEU A 69 0.27 -18.88 -4.52
N PRO A 70 -0.66 -18.46 -5.39
CA PRO A 70 -1.81 -19.28 -5.74
C PRO A 70 -1.40 -20.62 -6.35
N THR A 71 -2.10 -21.70 -5.99
CA THR A 71 -1.83 -23.05 -6.54
C THR A 71 -2.94 -23.54 -7.47
N GLU A 72 -4.19 -23.08 -7.27
CA GLU A 72 -5.32 -23.39 -8.14
C GLU A 72 -5.21 -22.68 -9.50
N GLN A 73 -4.65 -21.47 -9.50
CA GLN A 73 -4.33 -20.68 -10.69
C GLN A 73 -2.90 -20.13 -10.55
N PRO A 74 -1.87 -20.98 -10.73
CA PRO A 74 -0.51 -20.62 -10.42
C PRO A 74 0.06 -19.62 -11.41
N PHE A 75 0.93 -18.73 -10.92
CA PHE A 75 1.73 -17.88 -11.78
C PHE A 75 2.73 -18.72 -12.57
N THR A 76 2.71 -18.57 -13.89
CA THR A 76 3.62 -19.28 -14.81
C THR A 76 5.02 -18.66 -14.88
N SER A 77 5.20 -17.47 -14.34
CA SER A 77 6.45 -16.73 -14.25
C SER A 77 6.49 -15.95 -12.94
N VAL A 78 7.52 -16.19 -12.14
CA VAL A 78 7.77 -15.45 -10.89
C VAL A 78 9.25 -15.07 -10.85
N ARG A 79 9.55 -13.79 -10.59
CA ARG A 79 10.91 -13.28 -10.46
C ARG A 79 11.00 -12.33 -9.29
N VAL A 80 12.05 -12.47 -8.49
CA VAL A 80 12.36 -11.57 -7.38
C VAL A 80 13.28 -10.44 -7.85
N LYS A 81 13.12 -9.25 -7.27
CA LYS A 81 14.09 -8.16 -7.42
C LYS A 81 15.22 -8.33 -6.39
N PRO A 82 16.50 -8.36 -6.81
CA PRO A 82 17.62 -8.35 -5.87
C PRO A 82 17.55 -7.16 -4.91
N MET A 83 17.87 -7.40 -3.64
CA MET A 83 17.78 -6.41 -2.57
C MET A 83 19.02 -6.49 -1.68
N ALA A 84 19.64 -5.36 -1.40
CA ALA A 84 20.79 -5.34 -0.49
C ALA A 84 20.35 -5.68 0.94
N GLY A 85 21.13 -6.50 1.64
CA GLY A 85 20.83 -6.94 3.01
C GLY A 85 19.72 -7.99 3.12
N TRP A 86 19.18 -8.48 1.99
CA TRP A 86 18.14 -9.51 1.97
C TRP A 86 18.40 -10.54 0.88
N SER A 87 18.35 -11.81 1.25
CA SER A 87 18.27 -12.92 0.30
C SER A 87 16.81 -13.15 -0.11
N ALA A 88 16.58 -13.54 -1.36
CA ALA A 88 15.27 -13.83 -1.90
C ALA A 88 15.29 -15.17 -2.63
N GLU A 89 14.34 -16.03 -2.34
CA GLU A 89 14.21 -17.37 -2.92
C GLU A 89 12.78 -17.57 -3.45
N VAL A 90 12.67 -18.05 -4.69
CA VAL A 90 11.39 -18.54 -5.23
C VAL A 90 11.37 -20.05 -5.01
N VAL A 91 10.45 -20.51 -4.17
CA VAL A 91 10.29 -21.94 -3.86
C VAL A 91 9.34 -22.56 -4.87
N THR A 92 9.87 -23.44 -5.71
CA THR A 92 9.09 -24.22 -6.70
C THR A 92 8.84 -25.62 -6.18
N GLY A 93 7.67 -26.18 -6.45
CA GLY A 93 7.37 -27.57 -6.13
C GLY A 93 6.13 -28.08 -6.84
N GLU A 94 5.77 -29.33 -6.55
CA GLU A 94 4.58 -29.99 -7.09
C GLU A 94 3.30 -29.27 -6.66
N LEU A 95 2.41 -29.06 -7.63
CA LEU A 95 1.07 -28.55 -7.39
C LEU A 95 0.21 -29.64 -6.72
N PRO A 96 -0.73 -29.27 -5.83
CA PRO A 96 -1.66 -30.23 -5.24
C PRO A 96 -2.46 -31.01 -6.29
N GLU A 97 -2.83 -30.33 -7.38
CA GLU A 97 -3.53 -30.91 -8.53
C GLU A 97 -2.92 -30.35 -9.84
N PRO A 98 -2.85 -31.13 -10.93
CA PRO A 98 -2.41 -30.60 -12.22
C PRO A 98 -3.33 -29.50 -12.73
N VAL A 99 -2.76 -28.36 -13.14
CA VAL A 99 -3.52 -27.22 -13.67
C VAL A 99 -3.29 -27.10 -15.16
N THR A 100 -4.36 -26.92 -15.94
CA THR A 100 -4.25 -26.65 -17.38
C THR A 100 -4.33 -25.14 -17.63
N THR A 101 -3.32 -24.58 -18.28
CA THR A 101 -3.27 -23.17 -18.66
C THR A 101 -4.12 -22.89 -19.90
N ASP A 102 -4.45 -21.62 -20.15
CA ASP A 102 -5.26 -21.21 -21.30
C ASP A 102 -4.65 -21.56 -22.67
N ASP A 103 -3.32 -21.72 -22.74
CA ASP A 103 -2.59 -22.18 -23.93
C ASP A 103 -2.50 -23.71 -24.05
N GLY A 104 -3.15 -24.46 -23.16
CA GLY A 104 -3.29 -25.91 -23.20
C GLY A 104 -2.12 -26.70 -22.61
N ALA A 105 -1.16 -26.04 -21.95
CA ALA A 105 -0.12 -26.73 -21.20
C ALA A 105 -0.66 -27.24 -19.86
N THR A 106 -0.24 -28.45 -19.46
CA THR A 106 -0.54 -28.98 -18.13
C THR A 106 0.65 -28.73 -17.22
N LEU A 107 0.42 -27.99 -16.14
CA LEU A 107 1.38 -27.73 -15.08
C LEU A 107 1.20 -28.74 -13.96
N THR A 108 2.28 -29.41 -13.59
CA THR A 108 2.35 -30.25 -12.38
C THR A 108 3.23 -29.64 -11.30
N GLU A 109 4.02 -28.62 -11.65
CA GLU A 109 4.87 -27.87 -10.73
C GLU A 109 4.72 -26.37 -11.00
N ALA A 110 4.84 -25.56 -9.96
CA ALA A 110 4.85 -24.11 -10.05
C ALA A 110 5.60 -23.47 -8.87
N ALA A 111 5.80 -22.15 -8.93
CA ALA A 111 6.26 -21.39 -7.78
C ALA A 111 5.15 -21.39 -6.70
N LEU A 112 5.48 -21.90 -5.51
CA LEU A 112 4.56 -22.06 -4.38
C LEU A 112 4.67 -20.93 -3.36
N SER A 113 5.87 -20.39 -3.17
CA SER A 113 6.11 -19.24 -2.31
C SER A 113 7.34 -18.46 -2.72
N VAL A 114 7.45 -17.24 -2.19
CA VAL A 114 8.66 -16.41 -2.26
C VAL A 114 9.08 -16.07 -0.84
N VAL A 115 10.33 -16.38 -0.51
CA VAL A 115 10.90 -16.18 0.82
C VAL A 115 11.98 -15.12 0.75
N TRP A 116 11.87 -14.10 1.60
CA TRP A 116 12.92 -13.13 1.88
C TRP A 116 13.49 -13.35 3.26
N THR A 117 14.81 -13.42 3.38
CA THR A 117 15.50 -13.56 4.67
C THR A 117 16.56 -12.46 4.80
N ALA A 118 16.50 -11.73 5.91
CA ALA A 118 17.42 -10.64 6.24
C ALA A 118 18.82 -11.19 6.50
N GLU A 119 19.82 -10.49 6.00
CA GLU A 119 21.18 -10.59 6.50
C GLU A 119 21.26 -9.91 7.88
N PRO A 120 22.16 -10.36 8.78
CA PRO A 120 22.30 -9.75 10.10
C PRO A 120 22.49 -8.23 10.03
N GLY A 121 21.65 -7.48 10.76
CA GLY A 121 21.65 -6.02 10.79
C GLY A 121 20.79 -5.35 9.70
N SER A 122 20.10 -6.13 8.87
CA SER A 122 19.18 -5.63 7.84
C SER A 122 17.70 -5.92 8.17
N GLU A 123 17.43 -6.45 9.35
CA GLU A 123 16.07 -6.72 9.84
C GLU A 123 15.26 -5.41 9.89
N ILE A 124 13.96 -5.51 9.60
CA ILE A 124 13.05 -4.35 9.73
C ILE A 124 12.94 -4.06 11.22
N SER A 125 13.40 -2.90 11.68
CA SER A 125 13.39 -2.53 13.11
C SER A 125 12.07 -1.88 13.53
N GLN A 126 11.97 -1.52 14.80
CA GLN A 126 10.79 -0.85 15.35
C GLN A 126 10.47 0.44 14.58
N GLN A 127 9.18 0.66 14.30
CA GLN A 127 8.69 1.83 13.55
C GLN A 127 9.24 1.92 12.12
N GLU A 128 9.84 0.85 11.59
CA GLU A 128 10.25 0.74 10.20
C GLU A 128 9.27 -0.15 9.42
N TYR A 129 9.31 0.02 8.10
CA TYR A 129 8.67 -0.88 7.15
C TYR A 129 9.62 -1.12 5.99
N GLN A 130 9.46 -2.24 5.31
CA GLN A 130 10.21 -2.58 4.11
C GLN A 130 9.24 -2.98 3.00
N THR A 131 9.61 -2.67 1.77
CA THR A 131 8.90 -3.17 0.59
C THR A 131 9.63 -4.34 -0.04
N PHE A 132 8.88 -5.37 -0.43
CA PHE A 132 9.40 -6.54 -1.15
C PHE A 132 8.67 -6.65 -2.49
N ALA A 133 9.40 -6.88 -3.58
CA ALA A 133 8.81 -6.84 -4.92
C ALA A 133 9.07 -8.14 -5.69
N ILE A 134 8.01 -8.62 -6.34
CA ILE A 134 8.06 -9.72 -7.30
C ILE A 134 7.43 -9.29 -8.62
N SER A 135 8.00 -9.75 -9.72
CA SER A 135 7.33 -9.73 -11.02
C SER A 135 6.66 -11.07 -11.23
N VAL A 136 5.34 -11.04 -11.45
CA VAL A 136 4.51 -12.22 -11.68
C VAL A 136 3.80 -12.13 -13.02
N GLY A 137 3.43 -13.29 -13.53
CA GLY A 137 2.50 -13.44 -14.62
C GLY A 137 2.30 -14.92 -14.95
N ARG A 138 1.29 -15.29 -15.73
CA ARG A 138 0.17 -14.42 -16.09
C ARG A 138 -0.79 -14.26 -14.90
N LEU A 139 -1.42 -13.09 -14.77
CA LEU A 139 -2.50 -12.90 -13.81
C LEU A 139 -3.75 -13.71 -14.22
N PRO A 140 -4.55 -14.20 -13.26
CA PRO A 140 -5.77 -14.96 -13.56
C PRO A 140 -6.83 -14.13 -14.26
N ALA A 141 -7.93 -14.78 -14.66
CA ALA A 141 -9.08 -14.15 -15.32
C ALA A 141 -9.62 -12.95 -14.52
N ALA A 142 -10.30 -12.02 -15.20
CA ALA A 142 -10.94 -10.87 -14.58
C ALA A 142 -11.86 -11.25 -13.41
N ASP A 143 -12.04 -10.31 -12.48
CA ASP A 143 -12.87 -10.46 -11.28
C ASP A 143 -12.43 -11.60 -10.35
N THR A 144 -11.18 -12.06 -10.48
CA THR A 144 -10.57 -13.05 -9.57
C THR A 144 -9.88 -12.33 -8.42
N THR A 145 -10.26 -12.65 -7.20
CA THR A 145 -9.50 -12.26 -6.00
C THR A 145 -8.25 -13.11 -5.89
N VAL A 146 -7.09 -12.49 -6.02
CA VAL A 146 -5.78 -13.11 -5.78
C VAL A 146 -5.39 -12.85 -4.34
N MET A 147 -5.51 -13.88 -3.49
CA MET A 147 -4.99 -13.85 -2.13
C MET A 147 -3.52 -14.30 -2.10
N LEU A 148 -2.71 -13.60 -1.31
CA LEU A 148 -1.27 -13.82 -1.17
C LEU A 148 -0.92 -13.88 0.32
N PRO A 149 -1.33 -14.95 1.04
CA PRO A 149 -1.04 -15.07 2.46
C PRO A 149 0.44 -14.90 2.75
N ALA A 150 0.77 -14.15 3.79
CA ALA A 150 2.15 -13.88 4.19
C ALA A 150 2.44 -14.43 5.57
N VAL A 151 3.65 -14.92 5.79
CA VAL A 151 4.16 -15.34 7.10
C VAL A 151 5.35 -14.46 7.44
N GLN A 152 5.25 -13.77 8.56
CA GLN A 152 6.26 -12.87 9.08
C GLN A 152 6.93 -13.47 10.30
N THR A 153 8.25 -13.61 10.25
CA THR A 153 9.05 -14.11 11.38
C THR A 153 9.90 -12.99 11.96
N TYR A 154 9.97 -12.99 13.29
CA TYR A 154 10.71 -12.03 14.09
C TYR A 154 11.99 -12.64 14.68
N THR A 155 12.93 -11.80 15.08
CA THR A 155 14.24 -12.21 15.62
C THR A 155 14.16 -12.94 16.97
N ASP A 156 13.07 -12.78 17.71
CA ASP A 156 12.80 -13.50 18.97
C ASP A 156 12.15 -14.88 18.74
N GLY A 157 11.87 -15.23 17.49
CA GLY A 157 11.24 -16.48 17.08
C GLY A 157 9.72 -16.42 16.96
N GLU A 158 9.09 -15.28 17.23
CA GLU A 158 7.66 -15.10 16.97
C GLU A 158 7.36 -15.21 15.47
N VAL A 159 6.22 -15.83 15.15
CA VAL A 159 5.72 -15.99 13.78
C VAL A 159 4.29 -15.50 13.72
N VAL A 160 4.03 -14.54 12.83
CA VAL A 160 2.70 -13.98 12.57
C VAL A 160 2.27 -14.41 11.17
N ALA A 161 1.07 -14.99 11.08
CA ALA A 161 0.43 -15.31 9.80
C ALA A 161 -0.54 -14.18 9.44
N TRP A 162 -0.40 -13.68 8.21
CA TRP A 162 -1.28 -12.73 7.54
C TRP A 162 -2.07 -13.52 6.49
N ASP A 163 -3.09 -14.25 6.95
CA ASP A 163 -3.83 -15.23 6.16
C ASP A 163 -5.36 -15.13 6.36
N GLU A 164 -5.85 -14.15 7.12
CA GLU A 164 -7.28 -13.96 7.37
C GLU A 164 -7.97 -13.37 6.13
N GLU A 165 -9.10 -13.94 5.73
CA GLU A 165 -9.89 -13.43 4.59
C GLU A 165 -10.61 -12.14 4.97
N THR A 166 -10.60 -11.15 4.07
CA THR A 166 -11.37 -9.92 4.24
C THR A 166 -12.69 -10.03 3.51
N VAL A 167 -13.80 -9.96 4.25
CA VAL A 167 -15.16 -10.06 3.71
C VAL A 167 -15.81 -8.68 3.66
N GLU A 168 -16.40 -8.31 2.52
CA GLU A 168 -17.07 -7.03 2.37
C GLU A 168 -18.26 -6.89 3.33
N GLY A 169 -18.27 -5.80 4.10
CA GLY A 169 -19.33 -5.51 5.06
C GLY A 169 -19.14 -6.13 6.45
N GLU A 170 -18.08 -6.90 6.65
CA GLU A 170 -17.66 -7.40 7.96
C GLU A 170 -16.58 -6.50 8.60
N GLU A 171 -16.28 -6.74 9.88
CA GLU A 171 -15.16 -6.06 10.56
C GLU A 171 -13.84 -6.50 9.93
N GLU A 172 -12.91 -5.55 9.75
CA GLU A 172 -11.59 -5.87 9.19
C GLU A 172 -10.87 -6.86 10.13
N PRO A 173 -10.36 -7.98 9.60
CA PRO A 173 -9.65 -8.95 10.41
C PRO A 173 -8.36 -8.36 10.97
N SER A 174 -7.80 -9.00 11.99
CA SER A 174 -6.61 -8.51 12.68
C SER A 174 -5.31 -8.74 11.91
N LYS A 175 -5.31 -9.76 11.05
CA LYS A 175 -4.19 -10.23 10.24
C LYS A 175 -4.67 -10.57 8.82
N PRO A 176 -5.21 -9.59 8.08
CA PRO A 176 -5.71 -9.84 6.73
C PRO A 176 -4.60 -10.36 5.82
N ALA A 177 -4.93 -11.32 4.98
CA ALA A 177 -4.07 -11.71 3.88
C ALA A 177 -3.99 -10.57 2.86
N PRO A 178 -2.78 -10.22 2.37
CA PRO A 178 -2.64 -9.34 1.23
C PRO A 178 -3.42 -9.89 0.03
N SER A 179 -4.26 -9.07 -0.60
CA SER A 179 -5.01 -9.49 -1.80
C SER A 179 -5.26 -8.35 -2.77
N PHE A 180 -5.51 -8.69 -4.03
CA PHE A 180 -6.01 -7.77 -5.04
C PHE A 180 -6.97 -8.47 -6.00
N VAL A 181 -7.78 -7.70 -6.72
CA VAL A 181 -8.71 -8.22 -7.73
C VAL A 181 -8.16 -7.95 -9.12
N THR A 182 -8.17 -8.97 -9.99
CA THR A 182 -7.81 -8.82 -11.40
C THR A 182 -8.91 -8.09 -12.18
N THR A 183 -8.51 -7.30 -13.16
CA THR A 183 -9.42 -6.52 -14.01
C THR A 183 -9.44 -7.10 -15.41
N ALA A 184 -10.55 -6.96 -16.12
CA ALA A 184 -10.63 -7.31 -17.54
C ALA A 184 -9.52 -6.62 -18.35
N ALA A 185 -9.02 -7.32 -19.36
CA ALA A 185 -8.05 -6.74 -20.28
C ALA A 185 -8.70 -5.58 -21.04
N GLU A 186 -8.03 -4.43 -21.10
CA GLU A 186 -8.46 -3.36 -22.00
C GLU A 186 -8.30 -3.86 -23.45
N GLY A 187 -9.39 -3.87 -24.21
CA GLY A 187 -9.42 -4.31 -25.60
C GLY A 187 -8.58 -3.41 -26.51
N GLY A 188 -7.27 -3.60 -26.51
CA GLY A 188 -6.32 -2.95 -27.41
C GLY A 188 -5.94 -3.87 -28.55
N GLY A 189 -6.50 -3.60 -29.74
CA GLY A 189 -6.11 -4.28 -30.97
C GLY A 189 -4.62 -4.06 -31.27
N HIS A 190 -3.79 -5.04 -30.94
CA HIS A 190 -2.43 -5.12 -31.47
C HIS A 190 -2.50 -5.69 -32.88
N ALA A 191 -2.85 -4.82 -33.83
CA ALA A 191 -2.41 -5.01 -35.19
C ALA A 191 -0.88 -4.95 -35.18
N HIS A 192 -0.24 -6.12 -35.21
CA HIS A 192 1.15 -6.23 -35.65
C HIS A 192 1.18 -5.82 -37.12
N GLY A 193 1.25 -4.52 -37.36
CA GLY A 193 1.57 -3.94 -38.65
C GLY A 193 2.96 -4.43 -39.03
N ALA A 194 2.99 -5.51 -39.81
CA ALA A 194 4.14 -5.91 -40.57
C ALA A 194 4.52 -4.75 -41.49
N ALA A 195 5.49 -3.96 -41.09
CA ALA A 195 6.22 -3.11 -42.01
C ALA A 195 7.14 -4.03 -42.83
N THR A 196 6.60 -4.59 -43.91
CA THR A 196 7.39 -5.16 -45.00
C THR A 196 8.24 -4.06 -45.61
N GLY A 197 9.55 -4.26 -45.61
CA GLY A 197 10.51 -3.32 -46.15
C GLY A 197 10.34 -3.07 -47.66
N ALA A 198 10.74 -1.87 -48.06
CA ALA A 198 11.24 -1.58 -49.39
C ALA A 198 12.40 -0.59 -49.22
N SER A 199 13.56 -1.04 -49.67
CA SER A 199 14.81 -0.30 -49.80
C SER A 199 14.70 0.77 -50.87
N ASP A 200 15.41 1.88 -50.72
CA ASP A 200 16.26 2.44 -51.77
C ASP A 200 17.32 3.38 -51.18
N ASP A 201 18.54 3.20 -51.67
CA ASP A 201 19.78 3.93 -51.40
C ASP A 201 19.84 5.28 -52.15
N GLU A 202 20.59 6.24 -51.60
CA GLU A 202 21.68 7.02 -52.25
C GLU A 202 21.83 8.48 -51.76
N GLU A 203 22.93 8.68 -51.02
CA GLU A 203 24.04 9.66 -51.15
C GLU A 203 23.88 11.18 -51.41
N ALA A 204 24.83 11.86 -50.74
CA ALA A 204 25.57 13.09 -51.06
C ALA A 204 24.95 14.49 -50.85
N GLY A 205 25.68 15.32 -50.09
CA GLY A 205 25.63 16.78 -50.25
C GLY A 205 26.12 17.62 -49.07
N SER A 206 27.33 18.16 -49.20
CA SER A 206 28.09 19.02 -48.28
C SER A 206 27.50 20.42 -47.99
N ASP A 207 27.94 20.97 -46.84
CA ASP A 207 28.43 22.35 -46.57
C ASP A 207 27.51 23.49 -46.05
N ASP A 208 27.93 23.96 -44.87
CA ASP A 208 28.20 25.34 -44.42
C ASP A 208 27.13 26.33 -43.88
N THR A 209 27.65 27.08 -42.88
CA THR A 209 27.33 28.44 -42.39
C THR A 209 26.16 28.73 -41.41
N ALA A 210 26.57 28.87 -40.13
CA ALA A 210 26.41 29.98 -39.17
C ALA A 210 25.08 30.74 -38.90
N GLU A 211 24.84 30.86 -37.58
CA GLU A 211 24.23 31.96 -36.78
C GLU A 211 22.96 32.69 -37.25
N THR A 212 21.93 32.68 -36.40
CA THR A 212 21.17 33.88 -35.98
C THR A 212 20.46 33.63 -34.65
N ILE A 213 20.70 34.53 -33.68
CA ILE A 213 19.98 34.69 -32.41
C ILE A 213 18.73 35.55 -32.64
N ALA A 214 17.56 35.15 -32.12
CA ALA A 214 16.47 36.06 -31.71
C ALA A 214 15.43 35.37 -30.79
N THR A 215 15.57 35.65 -29.49
CA THR A 215 14.55 36.06 -28.49
C THR A 215 13.09 35.56 -28.56
N GLU A 216 12.71 34.82 -27.51
CA GLU A 216 11.43 34.61 -26.76
C GLU A 216 10.19 35.51 -27.04
N PRO A 217 8.92 35.08 -26.74
CA PRO A 217 8.55 34.56 -25.40
C PRO A 217 7.39 33.52 -25.30
N THR A 218 7.05 33.21 -24.04
CA THR A 218 5.79 32.63 -23.50
C THR A 218 5.59 31.11 -23.64
N ALA A 219 5.18 30.35 -22.62
CA ALA A 219 4.54 30.68 -21.35
C ALA A 219 4.90 29.66 -20.26
N VAL A 220 5.10 30.16 -19.04
CA VAL A 220 5.09 29.37 -17.81
C VAL A 220 3.66 28.85 -17.63
N SER A 221 3.48 27.53 -17.57
CA SER A 221 2.23 26.96 -17.05
C SER A 221 2.48 26.72 -15.57
N SER A 222 2.06 27.70 -14.80
CA SER A 222 1.97 27.66 -13.35
C SER A 222 1.09 26.49 -12.90
N GLU A 223 1.57 25.84 -11.85
CA GLU A 223 0.86 24.84 -11.07
C GLU A 223 -0.58 25.26 -10.74
N THR A 224 -1.52 24.35 -10.93
CA THR A 224 -2.74 24.34 -10.14
C THR A 224 -2.95 22.92 -9.69
N SER A 225 -2.40 22.66 -8.50
CA SER A 225 -2.73 21.54 -7.64
C SER A 225 -4.24 21.47 -7.52
N SER A 226 -4.82 20.44 -8.13
CA SER A 226 -6.22 20.07 -7.98
C SER A 226 -6.40 19.51 -6.57
N THR A 227 -6.45 20.41 -5.59
CA THR A 227 -6.83 20.10 -4.21
C THR A 227 -8.34 20.15 -4.12
N SER A 228 -8.90 18.94 -4.02
CA SER A 228 -10.27 18.62 -3.63
C SER A 228 -10.91 19.66 -2.72
N ALA A 229 -12.01 20.25 -3.20
CA ALA A 229 -12.84 21.27 -2.57
C ALA A 229 -13.57 20.83 -1.27
N VAL A 230 -13.10 19.78 -0.60
CA VAL A 230 -13.68 19.23 0.64
C VAL A 230 -12.93 19.74 1.89
N GLY A 231 -11.69 20.22 1.76
CA GLY A 231 -10.88 20.67 2.90
C GLY A 231 -11.30 22.02 3.51
N TRP A 232 -11.81 22.95 2.69
CA TRP A 232 -12.07 24.33 3.14
C TRP A 232 -13.34 24.47 3.99
N VAL A 233 -14.34 23.63 3.78
CA VAL A 233 -15.59 23.66 4.58
C VAL A 233 -15.31 23.23 6.03
N GLY A 234 -14.46 22.22 6.23
CA GLY A 234 -14.06 21.77 7.56
C GLY A 234 -13.25 22.81 8.33
N LEU A 235 -12.34 23.52 7.65
CA LEU A 235 -11.51 24.56 8.27
C LEU A 235 -12.33 25.77 8.73
N VAL A 236 -13.33 26.19 7.93
CA VAL A 236 -14.23 27.29 8.31
C VAL A 236 -15.13 26.90 9.49
N ALA A 237 -15.66 25.67 9.51
CA ALA A 237 -16.44 25.17 10.64
C ALA A 237 -15.60 25.06 11.93
N GLY A 238 -14.35 24.58 11.81
CA GLY A 238 -13.41 24.49 12.94
C GLY A 238 -13.05 25.84 13.55
N LEU A 239 -12.77 26.85 12.72
CA LEU A 239 -12.46 28.20 13.20
C LEU A 239 -13.65 28.87 13.90
N LEU A 240 -14.87 28.66 13.41
CA LEU A 240 -16.08 29.18 14.06
C LEU A 240 -16.34 28.52 15.41
N GLY A 241 -16.11 27.22 15.53
CA GLY A 241 -16.20 26.50 16.80
C GLY A 241 -15.18 27.01 17.83
N LEU A 242 -13.94 27.23 17.41
CA LEU A 242 -12.87 27.74 18.27
C LEU A 242 -13.18 29.15 18.78
N ALA A 243 -13.67 30.04 17.90
CA ALA A 243 -14.07 31.39 18.27
C ALA A 243 -15.23 31.39 19.30
N ALA A 244 -16.24 30.54 19.10
CA ALA A 244 -17.35 30.39 20.05
C ALA A 244 -16.87 29.89 21.42
N GLY A 245 -15.96 28.91 21.43
CA GLY A 245 -15.33 28.39 22.65
C GLY A 245 -14.56 29.45 23.44
N VAL A 246 -13.75 30.26 22.76
CA VAL A 246 -12.99 31.35 23.39
C VAL A 246 -13.92 32.41 23.98
N VAL A 247 -14.98 32.80 23.28
CA VAL A 247 -15.95 33.80 23.77
C VAL A 247 -16.71 33.29 25.00
N ALA A 248 -17.11 32.02 25.02
CA ALA A 248 -17.75 31.41 26.19
C ALA A 248 -16.82 31.42 27.41
N LEU A 249 -15.54 31.06 27.22
CA LEU A 249 -14.54 31.00 28.29
C LEU A 249 -14.22 32.37 28.89
N LEU A 250 -14.18 33.41 28.05
CA LEU A 250 -14.00 34.80 28.48
C LEU A 250 -15.22 35.36 29.23
N ARG A 251 -16.44 34.94 28.86
CA ARG A 251 -17.66 35.33 29.58
C ARG A 251 -17.76 34.68 30.95
N THR A 252 -17.42 33.39 31.08
CA THR A 252 -17.41 32.70 32.37
C THR A 252 -16.40 33.30 33.36
N ARG A 253 -15.29 33.85 32.86
CA ARG A 253 -14.28 34.53 33.68
C ARG A 253 -14.69 35.92 34.19
N ARG A 254 -15.74 36.51 33.64
CA ARG A 254 -16.27 37.82 34.08
C ARG A 254 -17.41 37.71 35.09
N THR A 255 -17.93 36.51 35.33
CA THR A 255 -19.05 36.26 36.25
C THR A 255 -18.62 35.50 37.50
N ALA A 256 -17.34 35.11 37.60
CA ALA A 256 -16.68 34.70 38.84
C ALA A 256 -15.89 35.89 39.41
#